data_AF-A0A820ACB2-F1
#
_entry.id   AF-A0A820ACB2-F1
#
_cell.length_a   1.000
_cell.length_b   1.000
_cell.length_c   1.000
_cell.angle_alpha   90.00
_cell.angle_beta   90.00
_cell.angle_gamma   90.00
#
_symmetry.space_group_name_H-M   'P 1'
#
loop_
_entity.id
_entity.type
_entity.pdbx_description
1 polymer ?
#
loop_
_entity_poly.entity_id
_entity_poly.type
_entity_poly.pdbx_seq_one_letter_code
_entity_poly.pdbx_strand_id
1 'polypeptide(L)'
;MNGPRSHPAEMSGGDLDGDTFWISRHPDLIFKENEEPFDYQDQDYEANKMQTINDVQHTIEDVCNFFGEYIAVDNVAVDFAKKGINAPHLTKELRPPQYPPFMEKNDKPTYHSKSILGQLYDKTPSYNSDIHINEEEEIRATSSFPYKSFLIAGYKNHIKDARVIKGEYDRDILRIMRQYGIQNEAEIVSGCLLKFTSKQYAKETKIFDLKK
;
A
#
# COMPACT_ATOMS: atom_id res chain seq x y z
N MET A 1 33.48 -5.33 -19.26
CA MET A 1 32.67 -4.68 -20.31
C MET A 1 32.29 -3.33 -19.74
N ASN A 2 32.90 -2.26 -20.23
CA ASN A 2 32.63 -0.91 -19.73
C ASN A 2 31.72 -0.23 -20.75
N GLY A 3 30.46 -0.02 -20.36
CA GLY A 3 29.54 0.83 -21.11
C GLY A 3 29.81 2.31 -20.80
N PRO A 4 29.19 3.24 -21.55
CA PRO A 4 29.27 4.67 -21.29
C PRO A 4 28.62 5.09 -19.96
N ARG A 5 27.77 4.24 -19.36
CA ARG A 5 27.15 4.45 -18.04
C ARG A 5 27.33 3.21 -17.15
N SER A 6 27.19 3.40 -15.84
CA SER A 6 27.13 2.29 -14.88
C SER A 6 25.79 1.56 -15.00
N HIS A 7 25.76 0.24 -14.77
CA HIS A 7 24.52 -0.55 -14.86
C HIS A 7 23.40 -0.06 -13.92
N PRO A 8 23.68 0.37 -12.67
CA PRO A 8 22.66 0.99 -11.83
C PRO A 8 22.03 2.24 -12.47
N ALA A 9 22.85 3.10 -13.08
CA ALA A 9 22.36 4.32 -13.72
C ALA A 9 21.52 4.03 -14.98
N GLU A 10 21.78 2.90 -15.67
CA GLU A 10 20.95 2.44 -16.78
C GLU A 10 19.58 1.91 -16.31
N MET A 11 19.51 1.40 -15.08
CA MET A 11 18.29 0.87 -14.47
C MET A 11 17.53 1.97 -13.69
N SER A 12 16.88 2.87 -14.41
CA SER A 12 16.07 3.98 -13.84
C SER A 12 16.89 5.06 -13.10
N GLY A 13 18.18 5.19 -13.40
CA GLY A 13 19.03 6.22 -12.78
C GLY A 13 19.41 5.91 -11.33
N GLY A 14 19.35 4.64 -10.92
CA GLY A 14 19.70 4.20 -9.58
C GLY A 14 21.20 4.26 -9.29
N ASP A 15 21.55 4.09 -8.02
CA ASP A 15 22.92 3.97 -7.55
C ASP A 15 23.12 2.72 -6.66
N LEU A 16 24.20 2.70 -5.86
CA LEU A 16 24.54 1.57 -5.00
C LEU A 16 24.45 1.93 -3.50
N ASP A 17 23.67 2.94 -3.14
CA ASP A 17 23.49 3.40 -1.76
C ASP A 17 22.33 2.71 -1.00
N GLY A 18 21.52 1.93 -1.71
CA GLY A 18 20.38 1.21 -1.13
C GLY A 18 19.36 0.65 -2.12
N ASP A 19 19.53 0.91 -3.42
CA ASP A 19 18.60 0.42 -4.45
C ASP A 19 18.51 -1.11 -4.51
N THR A 20 17.29 -1.59 -4.70
CA THR A 20 17.00 -3.03 -4.83
C THR A 20 16.70 -3.37 -6.28
N PHE A 21 17.44 -4.34 -6.82
CA PHE A 21 17.29 -4.80 -8.19
C PHE A 21 16.57 -6.14 -8.23
N TRP A 22 15.61 -6.27 -9.14
CA TRP A 22 14.99 -7.56 -9.44
C TRP A 22 15.84 -8.33 -10.44
N ILE A 23 16.28 -9.53 -10.07
CA ILE A 23 17.11 -10.41 -10.91
C ILE A 23 16.30 -11.66 -11.26
N SER A 24 16.01 -11.85 -12.54
CA SER A 24 15.36 -13.06 -13.05
C SER A 24 16.30 -13.85 -13.95
N ARG A 25 16.25 -15.18 -13.83
CA ARG A 25 16.94 -16.13 -14.74
C ARG A 25 15.95 -16.93 -15.59
N HIS A 26 14.67 -16.57 -15.57
CA HIS A 26 13.65 -17.28 -16.33
C HIS A 26 13.78 -16.93 -17.82
N PRO A 27 13.94 -17.91 -18.74
CA PRO A 27 14.22 -17.64 -20.15
C PRO A 27 13.20 -16.71 -20.82
N ASP A 28 11.92 -16.88 -20.46
CA ASP A 28 10.82 -16.08 -21.04
C ASP A 28 10.78 -14.63 -20.55
N LEU A 29 11.52 -14.29 -19.48
CA LEU A 29 11.58 -12.95 -18.89
C LEU A 29 12.91 -12.24 -19.17
N ILE A 30 13.78 -12.86 -19.96
CA ILE A 30 15.05 -12.26 -20.39
C ILE A 30 14.81 -11.59 -21.74
N PHE A 31 14.74 -10.26 -21.73
CA PHE A 31 14.67 -9.46 -22.96
C PHE A 31 15.95 -9.68 -23.78
N LYS A 32 15.79 -9.88 -25.08
CA LYS A 32 16.93 -10.13 -25.99
C LYS A 32 17.63 -8.83 -26.40
N GLU A 33 16.91 -7.72 -26.42
CA GLU A 33 17.37 -6.40 -26.86
C GLU A 33 16.72 -5.33 -25.98
N ASN A 34 17.38 -4.18 -25.84
CA ASN A 34 16.82 -3.00 -25.18
C ASN A 34 15.97 -2.22 -26.17
N GLU A 35 14.79 -1.76 -25.74
CA GLU A 35 13.96 -0.85 -26.51
C GLU A 35 14.47 0.59 -26.39
N GLU A 36 14.21 1.40 -27.41
CA GLU A 36 14.53 2.84 -27.38
C GLU A 36 13.74 3.56 -26.29
N PRO A 37 14.31 4.59 -25.64
CA PRO A 37 13.60 5.37 -24.63
C PRO A 37 12.28 5.93 -25.17
N PHE A 38 11.20 5.73 -24.42
CA PHE A 38 9.90 6.29 -24.76
C PHE A 38 9.92 7.83 -24.63
N ASP A 39 9.56 8.55 -25.70
CA ASP A 39 9.40 10.00 -25.65
C ASP A 39 8.08 10.34 -24.95
N TYR A 40 8.15 10.66 -23.66
CA TYR A 40 7.00 11.09 -22.85
C TYR A 40 6.60 12.52 -23.22
N GLN A 41 5.96 12.69 -24.37
CA GLN A 41 5.19 13.89 -24.67
C GLN A 41 3.75 13.66 -24.20
N ASP A 42 3.40 14.17 -23.02
CA ASP A 42 2.00 14.18 -22.55
C ASP A 42 1.18 15.09 -23.49
N GLN A 43 0.54 14.50 -24.50
CA GLN A 43 -0.36 15.23 -25.41
C GLN A 43 -1.53 15.86 -24.63
N ASP A 44 -1.89 15.26 -23.49
CA ASP A 44 -2.89 15.78 -22.57
C ASP A 44 -2.39 16.95 -21.72
N TYR A 45 -1.08 17.13 -21.53
CA TYR A 45 -0.54 18.25 -20.73
C TYR A 45 -0.85 19.60 -21.41
N GLU A 46 -0.58 19.72 -22.71
CA GLU A 46 -0.84 20.95 -23.46
C GLU A 46 -2.34 21.23 -23.64
N ALA A 47 -3.17 20.18 -23.79
CA ALA A 47 -4.62 20.31 -23.87
C ALA A 47 -5.27 20.71 -22.53
N ASN A 48 -4.81 20.13 -21.41
CA ASN A 48 -5.34 20.48 -20.07
C ASN A 48 -4.79 21.81 -19.55
N LYS A 49 -3.59 22.26 -19.97
CA LYS A 49 -3.05 23.60 -19.65
C LYS A 49 -3.98 24.72 -20.12
N MET A 50 -4.71 24.51 -21.22
CA MET A 50 -5.63 25.51 -21.77
C MET A 50 -7.00 25.57 -21.05
N GLN A 51 -7.38 24.53 -20.31
CA GLN A 51 -8.67 24.50 -19.57
C GLN A 51 -8.60 25.11 -18.17
N THR A 52 -7.41 25.26 -17.59
CA THR A 52 -7.22 25.79 -16.23
C THR A 52 -6.93 27.29 -16.18
N ILE A 53 -7.07 28.02 -17.29
CA ILE A 53 -6.97 29.49 -17.30
C ILE A 53 -8.33 30.07 -16.94
N ASN A 54 -8.74 29.90 -15.68
CA ASN A 54 -9.76 30.78 -15.11
C ASN A 54 -9.10 32.15 -14.87
N ASP A 55 -9.13 33.03 -15.87
CA ASP A 55 -9.13 34.51 -15.87
C ASP A 55 -8.48 35.33 -14.71
N VAL A 56 -7.49 34.79 -14.00
CA VAL A 56 -6.68 35.53 -13.02
C VAL A 56 -5.22 35.43 -13.44
N GLN A 57 -4.64 36.54 -13.88
CA GLN A 57 -3.20 36.63 -14.08
C GLN A 57 -2.53 36.60 -12.70
N HIS A 58 -1.97 35.44 -12.34
CA HIS A 58 -1.10 35.32 -11.17
C HIS A 58 0.31 35.82 -11.53
N THR A 59 0.86 36.71 -10.71
CA THR A 59 2.24 37.16 -10.83
C THR A 59 3.19 36.14 -10.18
N ILE A 60 4.48 36.21 -10.51
CA ILE A 60 5.51 35.39 -9.84
C ILE A 60 5.53 35.65 -8.33
N GLU A 61 5.22 36.89 -7.92
CA GLU A 61 5.16 37.29 -6.52
C GLU A 61 4.02 36.59 -5.77
N ASP A 62 2.86 36.42 -6.40
CA ASP A 62 1.73 35.69 -5.82
C ASP A 62 2.08 34.21 -5.57
N VAL A 63 2.81 33.59 -6.50
CA VAL A 63 3.29 32.21 -6.37
C VAL A 63 4.31 32.09 -5.23
N CYS A 64 5.27 33.02 -5.15
CA CYS A 64 6.25 33.07 -4.07
C CYS A 64 5.57 33.26 -2.70
N ASN A 65 4.56 34.12 -2.62
CA ASN A 65 3.81 34.35 -1.38
C ASN A 65 3.01 33.10 -0.99
N PHE A 66 2.33 32.45 -1.94
CA PHE A 66 1.60 31.21 -1.69
C PHE A 66 2.49 30.12 -1.08
N PHE A 67 3.63 29.83 -1.73
CA PHE A 67 4.54 28.80 -1.24
C PHE A 67 5.26 29.22 0.04
N GLY A 68 5.60 30.51 0.19
CA GLY A 68 6.20 31.05 1.41
C GLY A 68 5.28 30.87 2.62
N GLU A 69 4.01 31.23 2.49
CA GLU A 69 3.00 31.03 3.54
C GLU A 69 2.76 29.55 3.82
N TYR A 70 2.63 28.73 2.78
CA TYR A 70 2.41 27.29 2.92
C TYR A 70 3.58 26.61 3.68
N ILE A 71 4.83 26.87 3.26
CA ILE A 71 6.03 26.30 3.89
C ILE A 71 6.17 26.78 5.34
N ALA A 72 5.83 28.04 5.63
CA ALA A 72 5.86 28.55 7.00
C ALA A 72 4.88 27.81 7.91
N VAL A 73 3.65 27.55 7.43
CA VAL A 73 2.64 26.78 8.17
C VAL A 73 3.05 25.32 8.33
N ASP A 74 3.57 24.69 7.27
CA ASP A 74 4.00 23.29 7.28
C ASP A 74 5.16 23.05 8.25
N ASN A 75 6.16 23.93 8.27
CA ASN A 75 7.26 23.86 9.24
C ASN A 75 6.78 23.87 10.69
N VAL A 76 5.79 24.71 11.02
CA VAL A 76 5.22 24.74 12.38
C VAL A 76 4.40 23.49 12.66
N ALA A 77 3.66 22.98 11.67
CA ALA A 77 2.87 21.76 11.80
C ALA A 77 3.76 20.53 12.04
N VAL A 78 4.84 20.38 11.29
CA VAL A 78 5.81 19.28 11.43
C VAL A 78 6.52 19.35 12.79
N ASP A 79 6.88 20.54 13.26
CA ASP A 79 7.51 20.73 14.57
C ASP A 79 6.52 20.75 15.76
N PHE A 80 5.21 20.60 15.52
CA PHE A 80 4.18 20.60 16.58
C PHE A 80 4.51 19.58 17.67
N ALA A 81 4.90 18.36 17.29
CA ALA A 81 5.26 17.30 18.22
C ALA A 81 6.47 17.65 19.11
N LYS A 82 7.34 18.57 18.69
CA LYS A 82 8.52 19.02 19.44
C LYS A 82 8.27 20.27 20.26
N LYS A 83 7.54 21.24 19.70
CA LYS A 83 7.38 22.59 20.27
C LYS A 83 6.05 22.78 20.99
N GLY A 84 5.04 21.94 20.74
CA GLY A 84 3.69 22.07 21.28
C GLY A 84 2.92 23.31 20.79
N ILE A 85 3.45 24.02 19.80
CA ILE A 85 2.84 25.23 19.24
C ILE A 85 2.00 24.83 18.04
N ASN A 86 0.69 25.01 18.14
CA ASN A 86 -0.22 24.73 17.03
C ASN A 86 0.13 25.60 15.82
N ALA A 87 0.12 24.99 14.63
CA ALA A 87 0.25 25.73 13.39
C ALA A 87 -0.92 26.71 13.22
N PRO A 88 -0.69 27.91 12.65
CA PRO A 88 -1.75 28.84 12.30
C PRO A 88 -2.80 28.16 11.42
N HIS A 89 -4.05 28.62 11.49
CA HIS A 89 -5.10 28.07 10.64
C HIS A 89 -4.80 28.34 9.16
N LEU A 90 -4.64 27.27 8.40
CA LEU A 90 -4.50 27.33 6.95
C LEU A 90 -5.72 28.06 6.35
N THR A 91 -5.48 29.19 5.68
CA THR A 91 -6.51 30.00 5.02
C THR A 91 -7.25 29.16 3.98
N LYS A 92 -8.49 29.53 3.65
CA LYS A 92 -9.33 28.76 2.72
C LYS A 92 -8.70 28.64 1.33
N GLU A 93 -7.92 29.63 0.93
CA GLU A 93 -7.21 29.72 -0.36
C GLU A 93 -6.06 28.72 -0.46
N LEU A 94 -5.39 28.42 0.65
CA LEU A 94 -4.33 27.44 0.74
C LEU A 94 -4.84 25.98 0.83
N ARG A 95 -6.17 25.79 0.97
CA ARG A 95 -6.76 24.44 1.04
C ARG A 95 -7.15 23.94 -0.35
N PRO A 96 -6.80 22.70 -0.69
CA PRO A 96 -7.25 22.13 -1.95
C PRO A 96 -8.78 21.99 -1.94
N PRO A 97 -9.46 22.38 -3.04
CA PRO A 97 -10.91 22.32 -3.14
C PRO A 97 -11.44 20.90 -3.25
N GLN A 98 -10.64 19.98 -3.80
CA GLN A 98 -10.94 18.56 -3.94
C GLN A 98 -9.72 17.74 -3.51
N TYR A 99 -9.94 16.55 -2.97
CA TYR A 99 -8.89 15.64 -2.54
C TYR A 99 -8.79 14.44 -3.48
N PRO A 100 -7.62 13.83 -3.63
CA PRO A 100 -7.51 12.60 -4.40
C PRO A 100 -8.16 11.42 -3.66
N PRO A 101 -8.61 10.36 -4.38
CA PRO A 101 -9.40 9.27 -3.81
C PRO A 101 -8.63 8.44 -2.79
N PHE A 102 -7.31 8.33 -2.99
CA PHE A 102 -6.40 7.60 -2.11
C PHE A 102 -6.25 8.20 -0.71
N MET A 103 -6.66 9.45 -0.51
CA MET A 103 -6.65 10.05 0.84
C MET A 103 -7.83 9.60 1.70
N GLU A 104 -8.81 8.87 1.14
CA GLU A 104 -9.97 8.28 1.84
C GLU A 104 -10.76 9.29 2.72
N LYS A 105 -10.78 10.57 2.30
CA LYS A 105 -11.51 11.63 2.99
C LYS A 105 -12.98 11.63 2.58
N ASN A 106 -13.75 10.68 3.12
CA ASN A 106 -15.17 10.48 2.80
C ASN A 106 -16.04 11.72 3.04
N ASP A 107 -15.63 12.61 3.96
CA ASP A 107 -16.36 13.85 4.27
C ASP A 107 -16.08 15.01 3.29
N LYS A 108 -15.19 14.82 2.32
CA LYS A 108 -14.70 15.88 1.44
C LYS A 108 -14.90 15.55 -0.04
N PRO A 109 -15.10 16.56 -0.89
CA PRO A 109 -15.18 16.35 -2.33
C PRO A 109 -13.88 15.72 -2.84
N THR A 110 -14.03 14.67 -3.65
CA THR A 110 -12.94 13.85 -4.16
C THR A 110 -12.90 13.91 -5.68
N TYR A 111 -11.71 14.02 -6.28
CA TYR A 111 -11.53 13.99 -7.73
C TYR A 111 -10.94 12.65 -8.16
N HIS A 112 -11.33 12.13 -9.33
CA HIS A 112 -10.70 10.94 -9.93
C HIS A 112 -9.55 11.36 -10.84
N SER A 113 -8.36 10.78 -10.62
CA SER A 113 -7.17 11.10 -11.42
C SER A 113 -7.18 10.34 -12.73
N LYS A 114 -6.88 11.03 -13.84
CA LYS A 114 -6.74 10.42 -15.18
C LYS A 114 -5.44 9.62 -15.32
N SER A 115 -4.47 9.81 -14.43
CA SER A 115 -3.20 9.07 -14.44
C SER A 115 -3.43 7.57 -14.26
N ILE A 116 -2.55 6.75 -14.82
CA ILE A 116 -2.57 5.28 -14.69
C ILE A 116 -2.67 4.86 -13.23
N LEU A 117 -1.95 5.54 -12.31
CA LEU A 117 -2.00 5.25 -10.87
C LEU A 117 -3.38 5.53 -10.27
N GLY A 118 -4.04 6.60 -10.70
CA GLY A 118 -5.40 6.94 -10.28
C GLY A 118 -6.43 5.93 -10.79
N GLN A 119 -6.34 5.60 -12.08
CA GLN A 119 -7.20 4.58 -12.69
C GLN A 119 -6.99 3.20 -12.05
N LEU A 120 -5.76 2.86 -11.67
CA LEU A 120 -5.45 1.63 -10.96
C LEU A 120 -6.10 1.64 -9.58
N TYR A 121 -5.94 2.73 -8.82
CA TYR A 121 -6.56 2.90 -7.51
C TYR A 121 -8.08 2.79 -7.57
N ASP A 122 -8.73 3.45 -8.54
CA ASP A 122 -10.18 3.39 -8.72
C ASP A 122 -10.68 1.99 -9.11
N LYS A 123 -9.85 1.21 -9.81
CA LYS A 123 -10.16 -0.17 -10.22
C LYS A 123 -9.79 -1.22 -9.19
N THR A 124 -8.90 -0.92 -8.26
CA THR A 124 -8.67 -1.80 -7.12
C THR A 124 -9.86 -1.62 -6.19
N PRO A 125 -10.77 -2.62 -6.05
CA PRO A 125 -11.77 -2.55 -5.01
C PRO A 125 -11.02 -2.31 -3.69
N SER A 126 -11.41 -1.28 -2.92
CA SER A 126 -10.88 -1.08 -1.57
C SER A 126 -10.83 -2.44 -0.91
N TYR A 127 -9.64 -2.88 -0.53
CA TYR A 127 -9.36 -4.20 0.04
C TYR A 127 -9.95 -4.27 1.45
N ASN A 128 -11.27 -4.13 1.52
CA ASN A 128 -12.04 -3.98 2.72
C ASN A 128 -13.39 -4.64 2.47
N SER A 129 -13.60 -5.70 3.27
CA SER A 129 -14.72 -6.65 3.29
C SER A 129 -14.80 -7.56 2.07
N ASP A 130 -14.57 -8.83 2.37
CA ASP A 130 -14.95 -9.98 1.56
C ASP A 130 -13.96 -10.30 0.44
N ILE A 131 -12.77 -10.76 0.86
CA ILE A 131 -12.26 -11.96 0.19
C ILE A 131 -13.35 -13.02 0.42
N HIS A 132 -14.35 -13.05 -0.47
CA HIS A 132 -15.24 -14.17 -0.61
C HIS A 132 -14.36 -15.26 -1.20
N ILE A 133 -13.51 -15.84 -0.35
CA ILE A 133 -12.97 -17.16 -0.61
C ILE A 133 -14.24 -17.98 -0.78
N ASN A 134 -14.50 -18.39 -2.02
CA ASN A 134 -15.62 -19.23 -2.32
C ASN A 134 -15.37 -20.49 -1.48
N GLU A 135 -16.08 -20.64 -0.36
CA GLU A 135 -15.87 -21.75 0.58
C GLU A 135 -15.94 -23.06 -0.20
N GLU A 136 -16.73 -23.12 -1.27
CA GLU A 136 -16.77 -24.28 -2.16
C GLU A 136 -15.50 -24.52 -2.99
N GLU A 137 -14.73 -23.49 -3.37
CA GLU A 137 -13.42 -23.66 -4.03
C GLU A 137 -12.34 -24.09 -3.04
N GLU A 138 -12.31 -23.51 -1.84
CA GLU A 138 -11.37 -23.93 -0.79
C GLU A 138 -11.71 -25.34 -0.29
N ILE A 139 -13.00 -25.64 -0.10
CA ILE A 139 -13.48 -26.98 0.18
C ILE A 139 -13.14 -27.89 -0.99
N ARG A 140 -13.33 -27.54 -2.27
CA ARG A 140 -12.95 -28.43 -3.41
C ARG A 140 -11.44 -28.66 -3.50
N ALA A 141 -10.62 -27.64 -3.28
CA ALA A 141 -9.17 -27.77 -3.21
C ALA A 141 -8.75 -28.67 -2.03
N THR A 142 -9.44 -28.54 -0.88
CA THR A 142 -9.23 -29.35 0.33
C THR A 142 -9.99 -30.70 0.31
N SER A 143 -10.91 -30.92 -0.62
CA SER A 143 -11.69 -32.17 -0.73
C SER A 143 -10.85 -33.29 -1.33
N SER A 144 -9.80 -32.92 -2.07
CA SER A 144 -8.76 -33.84 -2.54
C SER A 144 -7.62 -34.00 -1.52
N PHE A 145 -7.88 -33.71 -0.24
CA PHE A 145 -6.95 -33.96 0.84
C PHE A 145 -7.11 -35.40 1.34
N PRO A 146 -6.01 -36.17 1.50
CA PRO A 146 -4.62 -35.76 1.33
C PRO A 146 -4.19 -35.76 -0.15
N TYR A 147 -3.52 -34.69 -0.59
CA TYR A 147 -2.81 -34.72 -1.87
C TYR A 147 -1.79 -35.85 -1.82
N LYS A 148 -1.91 -36.80 -2.76
CA LYS A 148 -1.08 -38.02 -2.80
C LYS A 148 0.42 -37.70 -2.87
N SER A 149 0.79 -36.52 -3.34
CA SER A 149 2.17 -35.99 -3.37
C SER A 149 2.77 -35.67 -2.00
N PHE A 150 1.97 -35.35 -0.99
CA PHE A 150 2.45 -35.06 0.37
C PHE A 150 2.46 -36.29 1.30
N LEU A 151 2.04 -37.47 0.80
CA LEU A 151 2.07 -38.71 1.58
C LEU A 151 3.48 -39.31 1.60
N ILE A 152 4.16 -39.19 2.74
CA ILE A 152 5.48 -39.78 2.97
C ILE A 152 5.34 -41.26 3.38
N ALA A 153 6.23 -42.13 2.90
CA ALA A 153 6.24 -43.54 3.29
C ALA A 153 6.35 -43.69 4.83
N GLY A 154 5.48 -44.50 5.44
CA GLY A 154 5.44 -44.69 6.90
C GLY A 154 4.58 -43.70 7.68
N TYR A 155 3.94 -42.71 7.04
CA TYR A 155 3.11 -41.69 7.72
C TYR A 155 2.02 -42.27 8.63
N LYS A 156 1.50 -43.47 8.31
CA LYS A 156 0.43 -44.14 9.07
C LYS A 156 0.76 -44.32 10.55
N ASN A 157 2.04 -44.51 10.88
CA ASN A 157 2.49 -44.71 12.26
C ASN A 157 2.38 -43.41 13.08
N HIS A 158 2.49 -42.25 12.45
CA HIS A 158 2.51 -40.94 13.10
C HIS A 158 1.14 -40.25 13.11
N ILE A 159 0.09 -40.86 12.56
CA ILE A 159 -1.25 -40.25 12.51
C ILE A 159 -1.78 -39.96 13.92
N LYS A 160 -1.50 -40.83 14.89
CA LYS A 160 -1.96 -40.66 16.27
C LYS A 160 -1.29 -39.44 16.93
N ASP A 161 0.03 -39.34 16.80
CA ASP A 161 0.81 -38.24 17.37
C ASP A 161 0.46 -36.91 16.69
N ALA A 162 0.33 -36.92 15.35
CA ALA A 162 -0.04 -35.74 14.58
C ALA A 162 -1.42 -35.18 15.00
N ARG A 163 -2.38 -36.03 15.35
CA ARG A 163 -3.69 -35.58 15.88
C ARG A 163 -3.57 -34.88 17.23
N VAL A 164 -2.70 -35.37 18.11
CA VAL A 164 -2.47 -34.75 19.42
C VAL A 164 -1.86 -33.36 19.23
N ILE A 165 -0.80 -33.26 18.43
CA ILE A 165 -0.12 -31.98 18.12
C ILE A 165 -1.08 -31.00 17.44
N LYS A 166 -1.88 -31.46 16.48
CA LYS A 166 -2.89 -30.63 15.80
C LYS A 166 -3.93 -30.10 16.78
N GLY A 167 -4.35 -30.91 17.76
CA GLY A 167 -5.27 -30.48 18.80
C GLY A 167 -4.67 -29.48 19.80
N GLU A 168 -3.36 -29.51 20.02
CA GLU A 168 -2.65 -28.46 20.78
C GLU A 168 -2.58 -27.16 19.98
N TYR A 169 -2.17 -27.25 18.71
CA TYR A 169 -2.12 -26.12 17.79
C TYR A 169 -3.47 -25.40 17.66
N ASP A 170 -4.55 -26.14 17.40
CA ASP A 170 -5.91 -25.59 17.30
C ASP A 170 -6.30 -24.81 18.56
N ARG A 171 -5.96 -25.35 19.75
CA ARG A 171 -6.30 -24.70 21.02
C ARG A 171 -5.55 -23.38 21.20
N ASP A 172 -4.27 -23.34 20.85
CA ASP A 172 -3.45 -22.14 20.97
C ASP A 172 -3.83 -21.08 19.94
N ILE A 173 -4.03 -21.45 18.66
CA ILE A 173 -4.50 -20.54 17.62
C ILE A 173 -5.87 -19.97 17.98
N LEU A 174 -6.83 -20.81 18.39
CA LEU A 174 -8.15 -20.33 18.81
C LEU A 174 -8.09 -19.42 20.04
N ARG A 175 -7.13 -19.63 20.95
CA ARG A 175 -6.91 -18.72 22.09
C ARG A 175 -6.50 -17.34 21.59
N ILE A 176 -5.54 -17.27 20.66
CA ILE A 176 -5.05 -16.02 20.08
C ILE A 176 -6.16 -15.34 19.26
N MET A 177 -6.83 -16.07 18.38
CA MET A 177 -7.95 -15.55 17.57
C MET A 177 -9.03 -14.91 18.44
N ARG A 178 -9.44 -15.58 19.53
CA ARG A 178 -10.44 -15.03 20.47
C ARG A 178 -9.93 -13.82 21.24
N GLN A 179 -8.67 -13.82 21.66
CA GLN A 179 -8.07 -12.72 22.42
C GLN A 179 -8.01 -11.43 21.58
N TYR A 180 -7.58 -11.54 20.32
CA TYR A 180 -7.37 -10.38 19.45
C TYR A 180 -8.57 -10.08 18.54
N GLY A 181 -9.58 -10.96 18.50
CA GLY A 181 -10.74 -10.82 17.62
C GLY A 181 -10.38 -11.01 16.14
N ILE A 182 -9.48 -11.95 15.85
CA ILE A 182 -9.06 -12.32 14.50
C ILE A 182 -9.93 -13.49 14.04
N GLN A 183 -10.41 -13.46 12.79
CA GLN A 183 -11.36 -14.44 12.29
C GLN A 183 -10.71 -15.62 11.56
N ASN A 184 -9.52 -15.43 10.99
CA ASN A 184 -8.84 -16.44 10.19
C ASN A 184 -7.42 -16.76 10.72
N GLU A 185 -7.05 -18.05 10.72
CA GLU A 185 -5.71 -18.52 11.10
C GLU A 185 -4.63 -18.01 10.13
N ALA A 186 -4.96 -17.93 8.85
CA ALA A 186 -4.04 -17.46 7.81
C ALA A 186 -3.53 -16.03 8.09
N GLU A 187 -4.35 -15.17 8.69
CA GLU A 187 -3.94 -13.82 9.10
C GLU A 187 -2.89 -13.85 10.20
N ILE A 188 -3.00 -14.80 11.14
CA ILE A 188 -2.03 -14.99 12.22
C ILE A 188 -0.72 -15.54 11.69
N VAL A 189 -0.78 -16.54 10.81
CA VAL A 189 0.42 -17.22 10.27
C VAL A 189 1.17 -16.32 9.28
N SER A 190 0.45 -15.55 8.45
CA SER A 190 1.06 -14.61 7.50
C SER A 190 1.53 -13.30 8.15
N GLY A 191 1.02 -12.96 9.34
CA GLY A 191 1.25 -11.66 9.97
C GLY A 191 0.49 -10.50 9.33
N CYS A 192 -0.29 -10.76 8.27
CA CYS A 192 -1.11 -9.76 7.59
C CYS A 192 -2.50 -9.69 8.24
N LEU A 193 -2.63 -8.87 9.27
CA LEU A 193 -3.86 -8.71 10.05
C LEU A 193 -4.79 -7.70 9.35
N LEU A 194 -5.97 -8.16 8.94
CA LEU A 194 -6.90 -7.32 8.18
C LEU A 194 -7.71 -6.40 9.08
N LYS A 195 -8.32 -6.96 10.14
CA LYS A 195 -9.18 -6.22 11.07
C LYS A 195 -9.11 -6.80 12.48
N PHE A 196 -8.79 -5.95 13.46
CA PHE A 196 -8.95 -6.28 14.87
C PHE A 196 -10.38 -5.96 15.31
N THR A 197 -11.20 -6.99 15.55
CA THR A 197 -12.59 -6.79 15.99
C THR A 197 -12.73 -6.66 17.51
N SER A 198 -11.66 -6.91 18.27
CA SER A 198 -11.68 -6.82 19.73
C SER A 198 -11.75 -5.34 20.20
N LYS A 199 -12.69 -5.04 21.10
CA LYS A 199 -12.92 -3.69 21.64
C LYS A 199 -11.70 -3.08 22.36
N GLN A 200 -10.75 -3.91 22.79
CA GLN A 200 -9.50 -3.46 23.42
C GLN A 200 -8.55 -2.83 22.39
N TYR A 201 -8.44 -3.41 21.19
CA TYR A 201 -7.55 -2.95 20.12
C TYR A 201 -8.24 -2.03 19.10
N ALA A 202 -9.58 -2.04 19.03
CA ALA A 202 -10.35 -1.04 18.27
C ALA A 202 -10.20 0.38 18.82
N LYS A 203 -9.77 0.53 20.08
CA LYS A 203 -9.33 1.83 20.63
C LYS A 203 -7.88 2.16 20.23
N GLU A 204 -7.04 1.16 19.97
CA GLU A 204 -5.61 1.33 19.67
C GLU A 204 -5.30 1.74 18.23
N THR A 205 -6.24 1.61 17.29
CA THR A 205 -6.13 2.32 16.00
C THR A 205 -6.17 3.84 16.14
N LYS A 206 -6.51 4.37 17.34
CA LYS A 206 -6.32 5.77 17.72
C LYS A 206 -5.13 6.00 18.68
N ILE A 207 -4.33 4.97 18.99
CA ILE A 207 -3.23 5.01 19.99
C ILE A 207 -1.86 4.84 19.31
N PHE A 208 -1.73 5.20 18.03
CA PHE A 208 -0.43 5.68 17.55
C PHE A 208 -0.14 7.12 17.99
N ASP A 209 -1.11 7.79 18.64
CA ASP A 209 -0.87 8.98 19.45
C ASP A 209 -0.44 8.61 20.87
N LEU A 210 0.89 8.62 21.05
CA LEU A 210 1.66 9.02 22.24
C LEU A 210 1.38 8.32 23.57
N LYS A 211 2.37 7.53 24.06
CA LYS A 211 3.08 7.85 25.33
C LYS A 211 4.55 7.44 25.28
N LYS A 212 5.39 8.43 25.58
CA LYS A 212 6.78 8.33 26.03
C LYS A 212 6.81 7.90 27.50
#